data_AF-A0ABD5R8M6-F1
#
_entry.id   AF-A0ABD5R8M6-F1
#
_cell.length_a   1.000
_cell.length_b   1.000
_cell.length_c   1.000
_cell.angle_alpha   90.00
_cell.angle_beta   90.00
_cell.angle_gamma   90.00
#
_symmetry.space_group_name_H-M   'P 1'
#
loop_
_entity.id
_entity.type
_entity.pdbx_description
1 polymer ?
#
loop_
_entity_poly.entity_id
_entity_poly.type
_entity_poly.pdbx_seq_one_letter_code
_entity_poly.pdbx_strand_id
1 'polypeptide(L)'
;MSEETPERDPVQAALADALSIPDDADSDEAAAIAAVVGAHLRDQAALAAASEGEAVETWTEKKWTFAGRIDGLQGRRSVRVPDGAPTDAWTASGRTDRF
;
A
#
# COMPACT_ATOMS: atom_id res chain seq x y z
N MET A 1 -11.82 -45.74 -1.19
CA MET A 1 -10.66 -44.83 -1.24
C MET A 1 -11.09 -43.58 -0.51
N SER A 2 -10.63 -43.38 0.71
CA SER A 2 -10.90 -42.13 1.44
C SER A 2 -10.01 -41.06 0.82
N GLU A 3 -10.60 -40.08 0.16
CA GLU A 3 -9.87 -38.87 -0.24
C GLU A 3 -9.59 -38.07 1.03
N GLU A 4 -8.36 -38.19 1.53
CA GLU A 4 -7.80 -37.31 2.54
C GLU A 4 -7.75 -35.91 1.92
N THR A 5 -8.71 -35.05 2.24
CA THR A 5 -8.69 -33.65 1.83
C THR A 5 -7.49 -33.02 2.53
N PRO A 6 -6.49 -32.50 1.80
CA PRO A 6 -5.32 -31.91 2.45
C PRO A 6 -5.77 -30.77 3.35
N GLU A 7 -5.32 -30.81 4.61
CA GLU A 7 -5.57 -29.74 5.56
C GLU A 7 -5.05 -28.43 4.98
N ARG A 8 -5.95 -27.47 4.76
CA ARG A 8 -5.60 -26.18 4.17
C ARG A 8 -4.90 -25.31 5.20
N ASP A 9 -3.89 -24.56 4.74
CA ASP A 9 -3.27 -23.51 5.52
C ASP A 9 -4.37 -22.56 6.06
N PRO A 10 -4.39 -22.20 7.36
CA PRO A 10 -5.42 -21.32 7.92
C PRO A 10 -5.53 -19.97 7.19
N VAL A 11 -4.43 -19.45 6.63
CA VAL A 11 -4.45 -18.22 5.82
C VAL A 11 -5.19 -18.45 4.51
N GLN A 12 -4.97 -19.62 3.88
CA GLN A 12 -5.67 -19.99 2.66
C GLN A 12 -7.17 -20.24 2.91
N ALA A 13 -7.52 -20.80 4.07
CA ALA A 13 -8.91 -20.99 4.48
C ALA A 13 -9.62 -19.64 4.70
N ALA A 14 -8.98 -18.69 5.39
CA ALA A 14 -9.53 -17.35 5.59
C ALA A 14 -9.70 -16.58 4.26
N LEU A 15 -8.76 -16.72 3.33
CA LEU A 15 -8.87 -16.12 2.00
C LEU A 15 -10.04 -16.71 1.20
N ALA A 16 -10.26 -18.03 1.30
CA ALA A 16 -11.38 -18.69 0.63
C ALA A 16 -12.74 -18.24 1.20
N ASP A 17 -12.82 -17.96 2.51
CA ASP A 17 -14.04 -17.42 3.15
C ASP A 17 -14.33 -15.96 2.72
N ALA A 18 -13.28 -15.18 2.50
CA ALA A 18 -13.40 -13.78 2.07
C ALA A 18 -13.66 -13.60 0.56
N LEU A 19 -13.32 -14.59 -0.28
CA LEU A 19 -13.48 -14.53 -1.73
C LEU A 19 -14.85 -15.10 -2.15
N SER A 20 -15.71 -14.24 -2.68
CA SER A 20 -17.00 -14.65 -3.25
C SER A 20 -16.93 -14.69 -4.77
N ILE A 21 -17.37 -15.81 -5.35
CA ILE A 21 -17.64 -15.97 -6.78
C ILE A 21 -19.16 -15.96 -6.97
N PRO A 22 -19.72 -15.19 -7.91
CA PRO A 22 -21.15 -15.23 -8.20
C PRO A 22 -21.63 -16.63 -8.56
N ASP A 23 -22.82 -17.02 -8.08
CA ASP A 23 -23.39 -18.34 -8.33
C ASP A 23 -23.72 -18.59 -9.81
N ASP A 24 -23.92 -17.52 -10.59
CA ASP A 24 -24.21 -17.54 -12.02
C ASP A 24 -22.96 -17.39 -12.91
N ALA A 25 -21.76 -17.24 -12.32
CA ALA A 25 -20.54 -17.09 -13.08
C ALA A 25 -20.20 -18.37 -13.86
N ASP A 26 -19.99 -18.22 -15.16
CA ASP A 26 -19.49 -19.32 -15.97
C ASP A 26 -17.99 -19.57 -15.73
N SER A 27 -17.45 -20.61 -16.38
CA SER A 27 -16.04 -20.99 -16.20
C SER A 27 -15.06 -19.92 -16.69
N ASP A 28 -15.42 -19.19 -17.74
CA ASP A 28 -14.58 -18.13 -18.30
C ASP A 28 -14.59 -16.91 -17.38
N GLU A 29 -15.76 -16.56 -16.84
CA GLU A 29 -15.92 -15.49 -15.86
C GLU A 29 -15.18 -15.80 -14.54
N ALA A 30 -15.33 -17.02 -14.02
CA ALA A 30 -14.59 -17.47 -12.83
C ALA A 30 -13.06 -17.43 -13.06
N ALA A 31 -12.60 -17.82 -14.26
CA ALA A 31 -11.20 -17.74 -14.64
C ALA A 31 -10.71 -16.28 -14.74
N ALA A 32 -11.52 -15.37 -15.26
CA ALA A 32 -11.20 -13.95 -15.34
C ALA A 32 -11.04 -13.33 -13.93
N ILE A 33 -11.95 -13.65 -13.02
CA ILE A 33 -11.86 -13.20 -11.61
C ILE A 33 -10.57 -13.72 -10.96
N ALA A 34 -10.28 -15.01 -11.10
CA ALA A 34 -9.06 -15.62 -10.58
C ALA A 34 -7.79 -14.96 -11.15
N ALA A 35 -7.79 -14.65 -12.45
CA ALA A 35 -6.66 -14.00 -13.12
C ALA A 35 -6.42 -12.58 -12.59
N VAL A 36 -7.48 -11.78 -12.40
CA VAL A 36 -7.38 -10.40 -11.87
C VAL A 36 -6.88 -10.41 -10.42
N VAL A 37 -7.45 -11.26 -9.57
CA VAL A 37 -7.01 -11.38 -8.16
C VAL A 37 -5.56 -11.85 -8.10
N GLY A 38 -5.18 -12.86 -8.89
CA GLY A 38 -3.80 -13.34 -8.97
C GLY A 38 -2.81 -12.31 -9.54
N ALA A 39 -3.24 -11.43 -10.44
CA ALA A 39 -2.43 -10.30 -10.90
C ALA A 39 -2.24 -9.26 -9.79
N HIS A 40 -3.30 -8.91 -9.06
CA HIS A 40 -3.23 -7.96 -7.96
C HIS A 40 -2.32 -8.43 -6.83
N LEU A 41 -2.42 -9.70 -6.42
CA LEU A 41 -1.53 -10.26 -5.38
C LEU A 41 -0.06 -10.26 -5.80
N ARG A 42 0.23 -10.53 -7.08
CA ARG A 42 1.61 -10.45 -7.61
C ARG A 42 2.13 -9.02 -7.62
N ASP A 43 1.29 -8.05 -7.97
CA ASP A 43 1.64 -6.63 -7.91
C ASP A 43 1.93 -6.18 -6.48
N GLN A 44 1.07 -6.55 -5.52
CA GLN A 44 1.30 -6.28 -4.10
C GLN A 44 2.60 -6.90 -3.59
N ALA A 45 2.90 -8.15 -3.98
CA ALA A 45 4.16 -8.79 -3.63
C ALA A 45 5.38 -8.08 -4.23
N ALA A 46 5.27 -7.58 -5.47
CA ALA A 46 6.34 -6.81 -6.11
C ALA A 46 6.56 -5.45 -5.41
N LEU A 47 5.48 -4.77 -5.01
CA LEU A 47 5.55 -3.53 -4.23
C LEU A 47 6.17 -3.76 -2.84
N ALA A 48 5.77 -4.83 -2.16
CA ALA A 48 6.35 -5.20 -0.86
C ALA A 48 7.85 -5.50 -0.99
N ALA A 49 8.26 -6.28 -1.99
CA ALA A 49 9.67 -6.58 -2.24
C ALA A 49 10.49 -5.32 -2.60
N ALA A 50 9.89 -4.35 -3.29
CA ALA A 50 10.52 -3.05 -3.55
C ALA A 50 10.67 -2.21 -2.27
N SER A 51 9.70 -2.28 -1.35
CA SER A 51 9.72 -1.57 -0.08
C SER A 51 10.73 -2.14 0.93
N GLU A 52 10.99 -3.46 0.93
CA GLU A 52 12.02 -4.07 1.80
C GLU A 52 13.45 -3.59 1.52
N GLY A 53 13.71 -3.04 0.33
CA GLY A 53 14.97 -2.38 -0.02
C GLY A 53 15.01 -0.87 0.26
N GLU A 54 13.89 -0.27 0.64
CA GLU A 54 13.80 1.16 0.93
C GLU A 54 14.08 1.39 2.41
N ALA A 55 15.28 1.87 2.73
CA ALA A 55 15.57 2.37 4.07
C ALA A 55 14.48 3.39 4.43
N VAL A 56 13.83 3.24 5.60
CA VAL A 56 12.74 4.09 6.10
C VAL A 56 12.99 5.51 5.65
N GLU A 57 12.22 5.95 4.65
CA GLU A 57 12.48 7.24 4.02
C GLU A 57 12.32 8.28 5.12
N THR A 58 13.42 8.89 5.56
CA THR A 58 13.37 9.89 6.63
C THR A 58 13.42 11.26 5.98
N TRP A 59 12.64 12.19 6.55
CA TRP A 59 12.69 13.58 6.14
C TRP A 59 14.09 14.19 6.25
N THR A 60 15.01 13.62 7.04
CA THR A 60 16.32 14.18 7.43
C THR A 60 17.08 14.92 6.33
N GLU A 61 17.14 14.36 5.12
CA GLU A 61 17.83 14.98 3.98
C GLU A 61 16.94 15.93 3.15
N LYS A 62 15.61 15.74 3.21
CA LYS A 62 14.61 16.46 2.40
C LYS A 62 13.92 17.62 3.14
N LYS A 63 14.08 17.74 4.47
CA LYS A 63 13.43 18.76 5.33
C LYS A 63 13.67 20.17 4.83
N TRP A 64 14.93 20.51 4.55
CA TRP A 64 15.32 21.86 4.15
C TRP A 64 14.70 22.26 2.81
N THR A 65 14.70 21.34 1.84
CA THR A 65 14.10 21.55 0.51
C THR A 65 12.59 21.73 0.61
N PHE A 66 11.90 20.90 1.39
CA PHE A 66 10.45 21.01 1.54
C PHE A 66 10.03 22.24 2.34
N ALA A 67 10.72 22.56 3.44
CA ALA A 67 10.49 23.79 4.21
C ALA A 67 10.66 25.04 3.33
N GLY A 68 11.68 25.08 2.47
CA GLY A 68 11.87 26.16 1.50
C GLY A 68 10.73 26.24 0.47
N ARG A 69 10.19 25.10 0.01
CA ARG A 69 9.05 25.06 -0.92
C ARG A 69 7.76 25.58 -0.26
N ILE A 70 7.52 25.23 1.01
CA ILE A 70 6.36 25.73 1.77
C ILE A 70 6.46 27.25 1.99
N ASP A 71 7.64 27.76 2.35
CA ASP A 71 7.89 29.19 2.51
C ASP A 71 7.61 29.96 1.20
N GLY A 72 8.12 29.45 0.06
CA GLY A 72 7.91 30.07 -1.25
C GLY A 72 6.47 30.02 -1.77
N LEU A 73 5.70 28.97 -1.47
CA LEU A 73 4.32 28.80 -1.96
C LEU A 73 3.28 29.44 -1.04
N GLN A 74 3.48 29.38 0.27
CA GLN A 74 2.48 29.79 1.26
C GLN A 74 2.86 31.09 1.98
N GLY A 75 4.06 31.63 1.76
CA GLY A 75 4.53 32.85 2.42
C GLY A 75 4.67 32.72 3.95
N ARG A 76 4.60 31.49 4.49
CA ARG A 76 4.73 31.22 5.92
C ARG A 76 6.20 31.16 6.28
N ARG A 77 6.65 32.14 7.06
CA ARG A 77 8.04 32.26 7.54
C ARG A 77 8.45 31.01 8.31
N SER A 78 9.32 30.21 7.69
CA SER A 78 10.05 29.06 8.25
C SER A 78 9.22 28.05 9.07
N VAL A 79 8.48 27.18 8.38
CA VAL A 79 7.84 25.99 8.99
C VAL A 79 8.91 24.93 9.29
N ARG A 80 9.01 24.49 10.55
CA ARG A 80 9.90 23.40 10.98
C ARG A 80 9.18 22.07 10.81
N VAL A 81 9.61 21.24 9.86
CA VAL A 81 9.04 19.90 9.67
C VAL A 81 9.56 18.95 10.76
N PRO A 82 8.68 18.37 11.62
CA PRO A 82 9.08 17.40 12.63
C PRO A 82 9.59 16.10 12.02
N ASP A 83 10.42 15.36 12.78
CA ASP A 83 10.92 14.03 12.38
C ASP A 83 9.80 13.01 12.11
N GLY A 84 8.64 13.14 12.76
CA GLY A 84 7.47 12.28 12.57
C GLY A 84 6.49 12.72 11.48
N ALA A 85 6.84 13.70 10.64
CA ALA A 85 5.98 14.09 9.53
C ALA A 85 5.93 12.96 8.47
N PRO A 86 4.79 12.74 7.79
CA PRO A 86 4.71 11.80 6.66
C PRO A 86 5.67 12.22 5.54
N THR A 87 6.48 11.31 4.98
CA THR A 87 7.53 11.63 3.98
C THR A 87 7.01 11.86 2.57
N ASP A 88 5.80 11.40 2.30
CA ASP A 88 5.05 11.77 1.10
C ASP A 88 4.70 13.27 1.13
N ALA A 89 5.16 13.99 0.11
CA ALA A 89 5.01 15.43 0.00
C ALA A 89 3.53 15.86 -0.12
N TRP A 90 2.66 15.01 -0.68
CA TRP A 90 1.24 15.31 -0.80
C TRP A 90 0.55 15.28 0.58
N THR A 91 0.75 14.20 1.33
CA THR A 91 0.24 14.03 2.70
C THR A 91 0.81 15.08 3.64
N ALA A 92 2.10 15.40 3.53
CA ALA A 92 2.75 16.45 4.32
C ALA A 92 2.16 17.84 4.05
N SER A 93 1.91 18.17 2.77
CA SER A 93 1.34 19.47 2.40
C SER A 93 -0.06 19.67 2.99
N GLY A 94 -0.89 18.62 3.00
CA GLY A 94 -2.22 18.64 3.64
C GLY A 94 -2.20 18.80 5.17
N ARG A 95 -1.05 18.62 5.82
CA ARG A 95 -0.88 18.75 7.27
C ARG A 95 -0.03 19.94 7.69
N THR A 96 0.25 20.88 6.78
CA THR A 96 1.08 22.06 7.07
C THR A 96 0.56 22.91 8.24
N ASP A 97 -0.74 22.88 8.53
CA ASP A 97 -1.33 23.55 9.70
C ASP A 97 -0.87 22.97 11.06
N ARG A 98 -0.41 21.72 11.09
CA ARG A 98 0.06 21.01 12.29
C ARG A 98 1.56 21.21 12.55
N PHE A 99 2.27 21.90 11.66
CA PHE A 99 3.72 22.14 11.72
C PHE A 99 4.04 23.61 12.04
#